data_AF-A0A0G0BZW6-F1
#
_entry.id   AF-A0A0G0BZW6-F1
#
_cell.length_a   1.000
_cell.length_b   1.000
_cell.length_c   1.000
_cell.angle_alpha   90.00
_cell.angle_beta   90.00
_cell.angle_gamma   90.00
#
_symmetry.space_group_name_H-M   'P 1'
#
loop_
_entity.id
_entity.type
_entity.pdbx_description
1 polymer ?
#
loop_
_entity_poly.entity_id
_entity_poly.type
_entity_poly.pdbx_seq_one_letter_code
_entity_poly.pdbx_strand_id
1 'polypeptide(L)'
;MAKSKALIIPLVIAIIALGFYFVYPSKKLYSANFTSASATLSNARFSYKAGVASGTTGTSVVNIDTSANADNDTDHLFPKDVICISNATEDGCTGSTTYTVANIVDTDTFNTTAALGATLLATDYVVATQSGSLTISFTTATEVPIGGTLLITIPAVVSGAGNANDGIPDTAATTADNGFDLSTIATGDVTVSDITGCTSAGWGSATVTAGNGTATDHTISFTRAGATCAPNKAITVTIDSAPGIINPAPITSHTQGQADAYQINIKTRDGGTNVLDQSDVTVAPVEGVLISATVDETLSFTVAGITTDSGSYCGVTRTASSPDTTAMSVPWGSLSPTYSAATHNTNHQLTVSTNATGGYKVYAEENDQMGKDGVACTGAAAGESVDCIQDTACGATPCTHVTARDWGADPSSYPGLGYSLEDTSGTDAYFEFDDSGTFYAKQFADQEAVEVRSDAGAELMSNAGPVSGSAAYVCYRIDITGTQPAGYYYNKIKYTAVPTF
;
A
#
# COMPACT_ATOMS: atom_id res chain seq x y z
N MET A 1 51.82 17.35 52.99
CA MET A 1 51.63 16.15 52.15
C MET A 1 51.12 14.96 52.96
N ALA A 2 49.88 15.01 53.47
CA ALA A 2 49.32 13.90 54.25
C ALA A 2 47.78 13.93 54.27
N LYS A 3 47.12 13.74 53.11
CA LYS A 3 45.65 13.57 53.04
C LYS A 3 45.13 12.62 51.95
N SER A 4 45.98 11.88 51.23
CA SER A 4 45.53 10.99 50.14
C SER A 4 45.44 9.51 50.49
N LYS A 5 45.82 9.08 51.71
CA LYS A 5 45.91 7.65 52.05
C LYS A 5 44.61 7.02 52.60
N ALA A 6 43.58 7.82 52.91
CA ALA A 6 42.36 7.32 53.55
C ALA A 6 41.32 6.70 52.58
N LEU A 7 41.39 6.99 51.28
CA LEU A 7 40.40 6.53 50.29
C LEU A 7 40.82 5.26 49.52
N ILE A 8 42.11 4.91 49.54
CA ILE A 8 42.65 3.81 48.73
C ILE A 8 42.28 2.45 49.34
N ILE A 9 42.29 2.33 50.66
CA ILE A 9 42.01 1.08 51.37
C ILE A 9 40.56 0.59 51.14
N PRO A 10 39.49 1.40 51.29
CA PRO A 10 38.13 0.93 51.04
C PRO A 10 37.87 0.62 49.55
N LEU A 11 38.51 1.36 48.62
CA LEU A 11 38.39 1.09 47.19
C LEU A 11 39.04 -0.25 46.80
N VAL A 12 40.21 -0.58 47.38
CA VAL A 12 40.89 -1.86 47.15
C VAL A 12 40.09 -3.02 47.74
N ILE A 13 39.46 -2.85 48.91
CA ILE A 13 38.59 -3.89 49.50
C ILE A 13 37.32 -4.09 48.65
N ALA A 14 36.71 -3.02 48.12
CA ALA A 14 35.56 -3.12 47.24
C ALA A 14 35.90 -3.82 45.91
N ILE A 15 37.06 -3.51 45.32
CA ILE A 15 37.54 -4.18 44.08
C ILE A 15 37.88 -5.64 44.34
N ILE A 16 38.46 -5.99 45.50
CA ILE A 16 38.72 -7.39 45.88
C ILE A 16 37.42 -8.14 46.12
N ALA A 17 36.41 -7.53 46.76
CA ALA A 17 35.11 -8.14 46.99
C ALA A 17 34.31 -8.35 45.69
N LEU A 18 34.31 -7.35 44.78
CA LEU A 18 33.75 -7.47 43.44
C LEU A 18 34.51 -8.51 42.62
N GLY A 19 35.85 -8.51 42.68
CA GLY A 19 36.69 -9.53 42.05
C GLY A 19 36.40 -10.93 42.57
N PHE A 20 36.18 -11.10 43.89
CA PHE A 20 35.79 -12.40 44.46
C PHE A 20 34.39 -12.83 44.00
N TYR A 21 33.44 -11.90 43.87
CA TYR A 21 32.10 -12.17 43.37
C TYR A 21 32.10 -12.59 41.88
N PHE A 22 32.97 -12.00 41.07
CA PHE A 22 33.10 -12.34 39.64
C PHE A 22 34.03 -13.54 39.37
N VAL A 23 34.98 -13.84 40.25
CA VAL A 23 35.95 -14.95 40.07
C VAL A 23 35.53 -16.24 40.79
N TYR A 24 34.75 -16.15 41.87
CA TYR A 24 34.13 -17.31 42.53
C TYR A 24 32.63 -17.38 42.22
N PRO A 25 32.22 -18.07 41.14
CA PRO A 25 30.81 -18.36 40.94
C PRO A 25 30.27 -19.12 42.16
N SER A 26 29.26 -18.55 42.80
CA SER A 26 28.42 -19.21 43.79
C SER A 26 27.91 -20.52 43.20
N LYS A 27 28.50 -21.65 43.65
CA LYS A 27 28.21 -23.03 43.25
C LYS A 27 28.15 -23.29 41.74
N LYS A 28 29.26 -23.78 41.18
CA LYS A 28 29.19 -24.62 39.97
C LYS A 28 28.41 -25.90 40.31
N LEU A 29 27.13 -25.95 39.97
CA LEU A 29 26.44 -27.20 39.70
C LEU A 29 26.88 -27.62 38.31
N TYR A 30 27.67 -28.69 38.20
CA TYR A 30 27.99 -29.30 36.92
C TYR A 30 26.74 -30.03 36.39
N SER A 31 25.80 -29.29 35.80
CA SER A 31 24.99 -29.84 34.71
C SER A 31 25.78 -29.58 33.42
N ALA A 32 25.89 -30.57 32.54
CA ALA A 32 26.54 -30.34 31.26
C ALA A 32 25.66 -29.40 30.43
N ASN A 33 26.20 -28.33 29.86
CA ASN A 33 25.39 -27.44 29.02
C ASN A 33 25.19 -28.09 27.65
N PHE A 34 24.00 -27.94 27.06
CA PHE A 34 23.84 -28.22 25.64
C PHE A 34 24.88 -27.43 24.82
N THR A 35 25.25 -27.95 23.66
CA THR A 35 26.05 -27.18 22.69
C THR A 35 25.15 -26.64 21.58
N SER A 36 25.45 -25.45 21.06
CA SER A 36 24.68 -24.80 19.98
C SER A 36 23.18 -24.64 20.27
N ALA A 37 22.81 -24.38 21.52
CA ALA A 37 21.41 -24.13 21.89
C ALA A 37 20.92 -22.78 21.33
N SER A 38 19.77 -22.78 20.68
CA SER A 38 19.13 -21.59 20.11
C SER A 38 17.61 -21.76 20.05
N ALA A 39 16.91 -20.63 19.97
CA ALA A 39 15.48 -20.58 19.67
C ALA A 39 15.22 -19.49 18.61
N THR A 40 14.27 -19.75 17.72
CA THR A 40 13.87 -18.82 16.66
C THR A 40 12.35 -18.81 16.53
N LEU A 41 11.78 -17.61 16.38
CA LEU A 41 10.38 -17.41 16.02
C LEU A 41 10.27 -17.13 14.52
N SER A 42 9.31 -17.75 13.84
CA SER A 42 9.04 -17.45 12.42
C SER A 42 8.43 -16.06 12.22
N ASN A 43 7.77 -15.54 13.25
CA ASN A 43 7.29 -14.17 13.36
C ASN A 43 7.74 -13.64 14.73
N ALA A 44 8.67 -12.70 14.74
CA ALA A 44 9.19 -12.09 15.96
C ALA A 44 8.55 -10.73 16.27
N ARG A 45 7.38 -10.42 15.67
CA ARG A 45 6.65 -9.19 15.97
C ARG A 45 5.91 -9.31 17.29
N PHE A 46 5.94 -8.30 18.16
CA PHE A 46 5.03 -8.25 19.30
C PHE A 46 3.57 -8.32 18.85
N SER A 47 2.72 -8.94 19.66
CA SER A 47 1.30 -8.70 19.52
C SER A 47 0.93 -7.29 19.95
N TYR A 48 -0.13 -6.73 19.38
CA TYR A 48 -0.65 -5.43 19.75
C TYR A 48 -1.73 -5.57 20.82
N LYS A 49 -1.69 -4.76 21.87
CA LYS A 49 -2.70 -4.70 22.94
C LYS A 49 -2.79 -3.29 23.54
N ALA A 50 -3.78 -2.53 23.10
CA ALA A 50 -4.07 -1.19 23.62
C ALA A 50 -5.44 -1.14 24.30
N GLY A 51 -5.60 -0.28 25.30
CA GLY A 51 -6.91 0.04 25.86
C GLY A 51 -7.76 0.79 24.84
N VAL A 52 -9.08 0.71 24.96
CA VAL A 52 -10.00 1.50 24.14
C VAL A 52 -10.27 2.84 24.82
N ALA A 53 -10.24 3.94 24.07
CA ALA A 53 -10.80 5.22 24.52
C ALA A 53 -12.25 5.39 24.04
N SER A 54 -12.53 5.09 22.76
CA SER A 54 -13.88 5.15 22.21
C SER A 54 -14.02 4.42 20.86
N GLY A 55 -15.25 4.03 20.52
CA GLY A 55 -15.64 3.58 19.18
C GLY A 55 -17.16 3.44 19.12
N THR A 56 -17.81 4.01 18.10
CA THR A 56 -19.29 4.07 18.04
C THR A 56 -19.86 3.02 17.11
N THR A 57 -20.94 2.34 17.51
CA THR A 57 -21.66 1.40 16.64
C THR A 57 -22.00 2.03 15.28
N GLY A 58 -21.79 1.28 14.19
CA GLY A 58 -22.08 1.74 12.84
C GLY A 58 -21.01 2.66 12.24
N THR A 59 -19.96 3.01 13.00
CA THR A 59 -18.77 3.72 12.50
C THR A 59 -17.60 2.75 12.36
N SER A 60 -16.56 3.12 11.61
CA SER A 60 -15.31 2.35 11.50
C SER A 60 -14.18 2.88 12.38
N VAL A 61 -14.43 3.94 13.14
CA VAL A 61 -13.37 4.66 13.86
C VAL A 61 -13.19 4.05 15.24
N VAL A 62 -11.95 3.77 15.60
CA VAL A 62 -11.54 3.34 16.93
C VAL A 62 -10.45 4.28 17.41
N ASN A 63 -10.66 4.83 18.61
CA ASN A 63 -9.67 5.59 19.34
C ASN A 63 -9.18 4.74 20.50
N ILE A 64 -7.87 4.63 20.68
CA ILE A 64 -7.25 3.88 21.78
C ILE A 64 -6.94 4.79 22.97
N ASP A 65 -6.83 4.19 24.15
CA ASP A 65 -6.30 4.85 25.34
C ASP A 65 -4.77 4.91 25.25
N THR A 66 -4.23 6.12 25.38
CA THR A 66 -2.81 6.43 25.18
C THR A 66 -1.99 6.34 26.47
N SER A 67 -2.45 5.63 27.50
CA SER A 67 -1.72 5.50 28.75
C SER A 67 -1.97 4.19 29.50
N ALA A 68 -0.96 3.73 30.22
CA ALA A 68 -1.02 2.58 31.13
C ALA A 68 -1.40 1.22 30.48
N ASN A 69 -1.26 1.10 29.16
CA ASN A 69 -1.45 -0.13 28.41
C ASN A 69 -0.10 -0.70 27.92
N ALA A 70 -0.10 -1.92 27.37
CA ALA A 70 1.07 -2.46 26.68
C ALA A 70 1.44 -1.58 25.47
N ASP A 71 0.42 -1.20 24.69
CA ASP A 71 0.50 -0.26 23.60
C ASP A 71 -0.31 0.99 23.88
N ASN A 72 0.31 2.15 23.71
CA ASN A 72 -0.26 3.46 24.05
C ASN A 72 -0.36 4.38 22.81
N ASP A 73 -0.09 3.83 21.63
CA ASP A 73 -0.19 4.46 20.33
C ASP A 73 -0.42 3.37 19.26
N THR A 74 -0.69 3.78 18.03
CA THR A 74 -0.91 2.88 16.89
C THR A 74 0.38 2.55 16.11
N ASP A 75 1.57 2.89 16.59
CA ASP A 75 2.79 2.93 15.77
C ASP A 75 3.21 1.55 15.24
N HIS A 76 2.85 0.48 15.95
CA HIS A 76 3.02 -0.89 15.47
C HIS A 76 1.70 -1.63 15.24
N LEU A 77 0.63 -0.90 14.92
CA LEU A 77 -0.58 -1.45 14.32
C LEU A 77 -0.61 -1.09 12.83
N PHE A 78 -0.83 -2.07 11.95
CA PHE A 78 -0.71 -1.86 10.50
C PHE A 78 -2.02 -2.10 9.76
N PRO A 79 -2.22 -1.41 8.62
CA PRO A 79 -3.28 -1.79 7.69
C PRO A 79 -3.21 -3.28 7.37
N LYS A 80 -4.38 -3.93 7.36
CA LYS A 80 -4.60 -5.38 7.23
C LYS A 80 -4.31 -6.24 8.46
N ASP A 81 -3.83 -5.69 9.56
CA ASP A 81 -3.85 -6.44 10.81
C ASP A 81 -5.30 -6.80 11.18
N VAL A 82 -5.49 -8.05 11.62
CA VAL A 82 -6.77 -8.51 12.14
C VAL A 82 -6.79 -8.21 13.63
N ILE A 83 -7.80 -7.46 14.04
CA ILE A 83 -8.01 -7.07 15.43
C ILE A 83 -9.24 -7.74 16.02
N CYS A 84 -9.17 -7.92 17.32
CA CYS A 84 -10.18 -8.42 18.21
C CYS A 84 -10.46 -7.32 19.23
N ILE A 85 -11.73 -7.01 19.52
CA ILE A 85 -12.06 -6.17 20.67
C ILE A 85 -12.38 -7.09 21.83
N SER A 86 -11.47 -7.17 22.81
CA SER A 86 -11.67 -7.99 24.01
C SER A 86 -12.22 -7.15 25.15
N ASN A 87 -12.99 -7.77 26.03
CA ASN A 87 -13.51 -7.09 27.21
C ASN A 87 -12.44 -7.04 28.33
N ALA A 88 -12.79 -6.45 29.47
CA ALA A 88 -11.88 -6.35 30.63
C ALA A 88 -11.44 -7.70 31.23
N THR A 89 -12.14 -8.79 30.94
CA THR A 89 -11.80 -10.14 31.41
C THR A 89 -10.92 -10.90 30.43
N GLU A 90 -10.71 -10.36 29.22
CA GLU A 90 -9.83 -10.92 28.20
C GLU A 90 -10.22 -12.32 27.71
N ASP A 91 -11.52 -12.65 27.78
CA ASP A 91 -12.07 -13.98 27.46
C ASP A 91 -12.35 -14.19 25.95
N GLY A 92 -11.57 -13.52 25.10
CA GLY A 92 -11.69 -13.55 23.64
C GLY A 92 -12.37 -12.31 23.05
N CYS A 93 -12.84 -12.43 21.80
CA CYS A 93 -13.43 -11.30 21.08
C CYS A 93 -14.89 -11.09 21.46
N THR A 94 -15.23 -9.84 21.77
CA THR A 94 -16.60 -9.40 22.02
C THR A 94 -17.49 -9.75 20.83
N GLY A 95 -18.54 -10.53 21.09
CA GLY A 95 -19.45 -11.02 20.04
C GLY A 95 -18.80 -11.93 19.01
N SER A 96 -17.65 -12.55 19.34
CA SER A 96 -16.87 -13.41 18.43
C SER A 96 -16.58 -12.76 17.08
N THR A 97 -16.41 -11.44 17.08
CA THR A 97 -16.21 -10.63 15.88
C THR A 97 -14.80 -10.08 15.84
N THR A 98 -14.15 -10.21 14.70
CA THR A 98 -12.88 -9.56 14.40
C THR A 98 -13.09 -8.47 13.35
N TYR A 99 -12.19 -7.50 13.34
CA TYR A 99 -12.14 -6.44 12.35
C TYR A 99 -10.78 -6.45 11.67
N THR A 100 -10.66 -5.78 10.53
CA THR A 100 -9.38 -5.56 9.87
C THR A 100 -9.07 -4.09 9.87
N VAL A 101 -7.85 -3.70 10.23
CA VAL A 101 -7.40 -2.31 10.15
C VAL A 101 -7.38 -1.87 8.68
N ALA A 102 -8.11 -0.81 8.35
CA ALA A 102 -8.17 -0.22 7.03
C ALA A 102 -7.03 0.78 6.82
N ASN A 103 -6.85 1.71 7.76
CA ASN A 103 -5.79 2.72 7.76
C ASN A 103 -5.55 3.22 9.18
N ILE A 104 -4.34 3.75 9.40
CA ILE A 104 -3.96 4.51 10.60
C ILE A 104 -4.19 5.99 10.28
N VAL A 105 -4.93 6.69 11.14
CA VAL A 105 -5.28 8.10 10.94
C VAL A 105 -4.20 8.99 11.56
N ASP A 106 -3.84 8.69 12.81
CA ASP A 106 -2.82 9.37 13.59
C ASP A 106 -2.33 8.41 14.69
N THR A 107 -1.68 8.91 15.74
CA THR A 107 -1.04 8.11 16.80
C THR A 107 -2.02 7.40 17.73
N ASP A 108 -3.30 7.78 17.79
CA ASP A 108 -4.28 7.16 18.69
C ASP A 108 -5.56 6.71 17.98
N THR A 109 -5.68 6.97 16.69
CA THR A 109 -6.89 6.72 15.91
C THR A 109 -6.60 5.87 14.68
N PHE A 110 -7.43 4.84 14.48
CA PHE A 110 -7.42 4.05 13.25
C PHE A 110 -8.84 3.73 12.78
N ASN A 111 -8.93 3.30 11.52
CA ASN A 111 -10.18 2.85 10.92
C ASN A 111 -10.19 1.34 10.71
N THR A 112 -11.34 0.72 10.86
CA THR A 112 -11.60 -0.67 10.44
C THR A 112 -12.22 -0.72 9.03
N THR A 113 -12.08 -1.86 8.35
CA THR A 113 -12.69 -2.07 7.02
C THR A 113 -14.21 -2.23 7.07
N ALA A 114 -14.73 -2.72 8.20
CA ALA A 114 -16.16 -2.88 8.46
C ALA A 114 -16.58 -2.00 9.65
N ALA A 115 -17.81 -1.51 9.63
CA ALA A 115 -18.37 -0.77 10.74
C ALA A 115 -18.46 -1.63 12.01
N LEU A 116 -18.22 -1.01 13.16
CA LEU A 116 -18.31 -1.62 14.48
C LEU A 116 -19.75 -2.10 14.75
N GLY A 117 -19.88 -3.37 15.13
CA GLY A 117 -21.16 -3.96 15.50
C GLY A 117 -21.70 -3.50 16.86
N ALA A 118 -20.84 -2.93 17.70
CA ALA A 118 -21.16 -2.44 19.03
C ALA A 118 -20.36 -1.17 19.36
N THR A 119 -20.82 -0.44 20.39
CA THR A 119 -20.08 0.70 20.93
C THR A 119 -19.06 0.16 21.90
N LEU A 120 -17.81 0.58 21.76
CA LEU A 120 -16.70 0.08 22.54
C LEU A 120 -16.66 0.79 23.90
N LEU A 121 -16.28 0.07 24.95
CA LEU A 121 -16.18 0.59 26.31
C LEU A 121 -14.73 0.93 26.64
N ALA A 122 -14.50 1.90 27.52
CA ALA A 122 -13.15 2.27 27.96
C ALA A 122 -12.42 1.17 28.78
N THR A 123 -13.12 0.10 29.10
CA THR A 123 -12.57 -1.09 29.76
C THR A 123 -12.21 -2.20 28.78
N ASP A 124 -12.48 -2.01 27.49
CA ASP A 124 -12.17 -2.97 26.44
C ASP A 124 -10.73 -2.77 25.94
N TYR A 125 -10.21 -3.78 25.26
CA TYR A 125 -8.90 -3.78 24.64
C TYR A 125 -8.99 -4.03 23.14
N VAL A 126 -8.19 -3.29 22.37
CA VAL A 126 -7.90 -3.60 20.98
C VAL A 126 -6.71 -4.55 20.96
N VAL A 127 -6.93 -5.75 20.44
CA VAL A 127 -5.95 -6.83 20.41
C VAL A 127 -5.65 -7.25 18.98
N ALA A 128 -4.39 -7.27 18.57
CA ALA A 128 -3.94 -7.88 17.32
C ALA A 128 -2.86 -8.91 17.62
N THR A 129 -3.24 -10.20 17.62
CA THR A 129 -2.31 -11.30 17.91
C THR A 129 -1.27 -11.44 16.81
N GLN A 130 0.00 -11.47 17.17
CA GLN A 130 1.10 -11.90 16.30
C GLN A 130 1.56 -13.28 16.76
N SER A 131 1.45 -14.27 15.88
CA SER A 131 1.85 -15.64 16.18
C SER A 131 2.89 -16.13 15.19
N GLY A 132 3.66 -17.13 15.61
CA GLY A 132 4.60 -17.82 14.74
C GLY A 132 5.01 -19.19 15.29
N SER A 133 5.67 -19.98 14.46
CA SER A 133 6.29 -21.22 14.91
C SER A 133 7.52 -20.90 15.76
N LEU A 134 7.64 -21.58 16.91
CA LEU A 134 8.82 -21.56 17.75
C LEU A 134 9.65 -22.82 17.47
N THR A 135 10.87 -22.61 16.95
CA THR A 135 11.84 -23.68 16.71
C THR A 135 12.98 -23.58 17.71
N ILE A 136 13.25 -24.67 18.40
CA ILE A 136 14.31 -24.79 19.41
C ILE A 136 15.30 -25.84 18.92
N SER A 137 16.57 -25.46 18.80
CA SER A 137 17.64 -26.37 18.34
C SER A 137 18.76 -26.42 19.36
N PHE A 138 19.26 -27.60 19.66
CA PHE A 138 20.37 -27.82 20.59
C PHE A 138 21.09 -29.14 20.31
N THR A 139 22.28 -29.34 20.86
CA THR A 139 23.00 -30.62 20.79
C THR A 139 23.20 -31.18 22.21
N THR A 140 22.79 -32.43 22.42
CA THR A 140 22.96 -33.13 23.72
C THR A 140 24.42 -33.19 24.12
N ALA A 141 24.74 -32.95 25.39
CA ALA A 141 26.09 -33.10 25.92
C ALA A 141 26.23 -34.42 26.70
N THR A 142 25.14 -34.85 27.33
CA THR A 142 25.06 -36.11 28.08
C THR A 142 24.13 -37.10 27.39
N GLU A 143 24.34 -38.40 27.60
CA GLU A 143 23.37 -39.41 27.17
C GLU A 143 22.05 -39.23 27.93
N VAL A 144 20.92 -39.17 27.22
CA VAL A 144 19.59 -39.22 27.84
C VAL A 144 19.13 -40.68 27.91
N PRO A 145 18.98 -41.27 29.10
CA PRO A 145 18.60 -42.67 29.25
C PRO A 145 17.12 -42.89 28.90
N ILE A 146 16.74 -44.15 28.70
CA ILE A 146 15.32 -44.56 28.61
C ILE A 146 14.60 -44.13 29.90
N GLY A 147 13.40 -43.57 29.76
CA GLY A 147 12.63 -43.00 30.86
C GLY A 147 13.06 -41.57 31.25
N GLY A 148 14.19 -41.07 30.72
CA GLY A 148 14.57 -39.67 30.85
C GLY A 148 13.62 -38.73 30.10
N THR A 149 13.68 -37.42 30.38
CA THR A 149 12.76 -36.44 29.80
C THR A 149 13.51 -35.29 29.14
N LEU A 150 13.08 -34.86 27.96
CA LEU A 150 13.33 -33.51 27.45
C LEU A 150 12.21 -32.61 27.98
N LEU A 151 12.55 -31.51 28.64
CA LEU A 151 11.62 -30.52 29.17
C LEU A 151 12.01 -29.14 28.63
N ILE A 152 11.03 -28.45 28.06
CA ILE A 152 11.12 -27.07 27.61
C ILE A 152 10.15 -26.27 28.49
N THR A 153 10.62 -25.14 29.01
CA THR A 153 9.83 -24.18 29.77
C THR A 153 9.81 -22.86 29.01
N ILE A 154 8.63 -22.39 28.65
CA ILE A 154 8.41 -21.17 27.87
C ILE A 154 7.71 -20.16 28.79
N PRO A 155 8.23 -18.92 28.91
CA PRO A 155 7.63 -17.90 29.76
C PRO A 155 6.15 -17.72 29.46
N ALA A 156 5.35 -17.62 30.52
CA ALA A 156 3.93 -17.27 30.47
C ALA A 156 3.66 -16.08 31.41
N VAL A 157 2.54 -15.37 31.27
CA VAL A 157 2.22 -14.35 32.28
C VAL A 157 2.02 -14.99 33.66
N VAL A 158 2.48 -14.31 34.71
CA VAL A 158 2.40 -14.79 36.10
C VAL A 158 1.64 -13.82 37.02
N SER A 159 0.88 -12.89 36.44
CA SER A 159 0.18 -11.82 37.16
C SER A 159 -1.33 -12.08 37.33
N GLY A 160 -1.68 -12.93 38.29
CA GLY A 160 -2.88 -12.78 39.13
C GLY A 160 -4.27 -13.13 38.56
N ALA A 161 -4.41 -13.49 37.29
CA ALA A 161 -5.64 -14.08 36.74
C ALA A 161 -5.27 -15.08 35.63
N GLY A 162 -6.05 -16.16 35.47
CA GLY A 162 -5.72 -17.33 34.65
C GLY A 162 -5.72 -17.12 33.13
N ASN A 163 -5.03 -16.07 32.67
CA ASN A 163 -5.07 -15.53 31.31
C ASN A 163 -3.85 -15.96 30.47
N ALA A 164 -2.95 -16.77 31.02
CA ALA A 164 -1.73 -17.22 30.33
C ALA A 164 -1.96 -18.14 29.11
N ASN A 165 -3.20 -18.54 28.83
CA ASN A 165 -3.59 -19.45 27.76
C ASN A 165 -5.06 -19.24 27.36
N ASP A 166 -5.42 -18.03 27.01
CA ASP A 166 -6.78 -17.63 26.60
C ASP A 166 -6.85 -17.18 25.14
N GLY A 167 -5.71 -17.12 24.44
CA GLY A 167 -5.64 -16.66 23.06
C GLY A 167 -5.57 -15.14 22.91
N ILE A 168 -5.43 -14.40 24.01
CA ILE A 168 -5.12 -12.99 24.05
C ILE A 168 -3.63 -12.83 24.41
N PRO A 169 -2.90 -11.87 23.82
CA PRO A 169 -1.53 -11.62 24.19
C PRO A 169 -1.41 -11.16 25.64
N ASP A 170 -0.47 -11.78 26.33
CA ASP A 170 -0.06 -11.44 27.67
C ASP A 170 0.72 -10.11 27.73
N THR A 171 0.59 -9.38 28.83
CA THR A 171 1.45 -8.24 29.17
C THR A 171 1.66 -8.15 30.68
N ALA A 172 2.84 -7.71 31.10
CA ALA A 172 3.15 -7.40 32.48
C ALA A 172 4.22 -6.30 32.58
N ALA A 173 4.56 -5.88 33.80
CA ALA A 173 5.55 -4.84 34.03
C ALA A 173 7.00 -5.27 33.74
N THR A 174 7.29 -6.57 33.72
CA THR A 174 8.63 -7.11 33.48
C THR A 174 8.57 -8.36 32.61
N THR A 175 9.66 -8.69 31.92
CA THR A 175 9.76 -9.93 31.12
C THR A 175 9.79 -11.20 31.96
N ALA A 176 10.00 -11.10 33.28
CA ALA A 176 9.93 -12.25 34.19
C ALA A 176 8.49 -12.65 34.51
N ASP A 177 7.56 -11.70 34.42
CA ASP A 177 6.14 -11.90 34.72
C ASP A 177 5.26 -11.84 33.46
N ASN A 178 5.86 -11.61 32.28
CA ASN A 178 5.22 -11.54 30.97
C ASN A 178 5.64 -12.76 30.13
N GLY A 179 4.88 -13.12 29.09
CA GLY A 179 5.24 -14.29 28.31
C GLY A 179 4.40 -14.54 27.07
N PHE A 180 4.55 -15.75 26.56
CA PHE A 180 3.83 -16.24 25.39
C PHE A 180 2.51 -16.87 25.81
N ASP A 181 1.54 -16.88 24.90
CA ASP A 181 0.28 -17.60 25.07
C ASP A 181 0.26 -18.80 24.09
N LEU A 182 0.00 -20.01 24.63
CA LEU A 182 -0.04 -21.24 23.83
C LEU A 182 -1.38 -21.44 23.11
N SER A 183 -2.43 -20.71 23.48
CA SER A 183 -3.78 -20.75 22.94
C SER A 183 -4.29 -22.19 22.74
N THR A 184 -4.26 -22.67 21.50
CA THR A 184 -4.75 -24.00 21.09
C THR A 184 -3.64 -25.02 20.85
N ILE A 185 -2.37 -24.70 21.12
CA ILE A 185 -1.24 -25.62 20.91
C ILE A 185 -1.46 -26.91 21.71
N ALA A 186 -1.54 -28.02 21.01
CA ALA A 186 -1.74 -29.35 21.55
C ALA A 186 -0.57 -30.28 21.21
N THR A 187 -0.61 -31.51 21.73
CA THR A 187 0.42 -32.53 21.48
C THR A 187 0.71 -32.78 20.00
N GLY A 188 -0.28 -32.64 19.11
CA GLY A 188 -0.13 -32.86 17.67
C GLY A 188 0.66 -31.76 16.95
N ASP A 189 0.78 -30.60 17.59
CA ASP A 189 1.40 -29.39 17.03
C ASP A 189 2.88 -29.27 17.41
N VAL A 190 3.36 -30.20 18.24
CA VAL A 190 4.73 -30.21 18.72
C VAL A 190 5.44 -31.43 18.17
N THR A 191 6.54 -31.20 17.46
CA THR A 191 7.36 -32.26 16.87
C THR A 191 8.79 -32.19 17.40
N VAL A 192 9.45 -33.34 17.45
CA VAL A 192 10.87 -33.47 17.73
C VAL A 192 11.53 -34.21 16.58
N SER A 193 12.66 -33.69 16.10
CA SER A 193 13.38 -34.22 14.94
C SER A 193 13.76 -35.69 15.08
N ASP A 194 13.63 -36.45 14.00
CA ASP A 194 14.10 -37.84 13.93
C ASP A 194 15.61 -37.90 13.63
N ILE A 195 16.41 -38.41 14.58
CA ILE A 195 17.87 -38.46 14.45
C ILE A 195 18.39 -39.86 14.73
N THR A 196 19.34 -40.35 13.92
CA THR A 196 20.00 -41.63 14.18
C THR A 196 20.70 -41.65 15.55
N GLY A 197 20.25 -42.55 16.43
CA GLY A 197 20.72 -42.66 17.83
C GLY A 197 19.95 -41.78 18.82
N CYS A 198 19.01 -40.96 18.34
CA CYS A 198 17.98 -40.24 19.10
C CYS A 198 16.68 -40.21 18.30
N THR A 199 16.23 -41.35 17.75
CA THR A 199 15.15 -41.36 16.76
C THR A 199 13.88 -40.74 17.34
N SER A 200 13.05 -40.14 16.50
CA SER A 200 11.77 -39.53 16.91
C SER A 200 10.85 -40.59 17.51
N ALA A 201 10.86 -41.82 16.99
CA ALA A 201 10.20 -42.98 17.59
C ALA A 201 10.73 -43.35 18.99
N GLY A 202 11.93 -42.86 19.35
CA GLY A 202 12.50 -42.98 20.68
C GLY A 202 12.13 -41.84 21.63
N TRP A 203 11.46 -40.79 21.17
CA TRP A 203 10.78 -39.82 22.02
C TRP A 203 9.29 -40.13 21.98
N GLY A 204 8.67 -40.25 23.15
CA GLY A 204 7.21 -40.38 23.26
C GLY A 204 6.50 -39.12 22.76
N SER A 205 5.18 -39.17 22.68
CA SER A 205 4.36 -38.00 22.34
C SER A 205 4.64 -36.82 23.28
N ALA A 206 4.57 -35.60 22.75
CA ALA A 206 4.68 -34.39 23.55
C ALA A 206 3.58 -34.35 24.63
N THR A 207 3.95 -33.98 25.85
CA THR A 207 2.99 -33.51 26.86
C THR A 207 3.11 -32.00 26.92
N VAL A 208 2.05 -31.32 26.48
CA VAL A 208 1.92 -29.86 26.52
C VAL A 208 1.12 -29.50 27.76
N THR A 209 1.62 -28.58 28.57
CA THR A 209 0.94 -28.07 29.76
C THR A 209 1.03 -26.56 29.74
N ALA A 210 -0.12 -25.92 29.58
CA ALA A 210 -0.23 -24.48 29.63
C ALA A 210 0.10 -23.95 31.03
N GLY A 211 0.70 -22.77 31.08
CA GLY A 211 0.82 -21.96 32.27
C GLY A 211 -0.54 -21.58 32.83
N ASN A 212 -0.57 -21.15 34.10
CA ASN A 212 -1.81 -20.93 34.82
C ASN A 212 -2.04 -19.48 35.25
N GLY A 213 -1.25 -18.53 34.74
CA GLY A 213 -1.38 -17.10 35.04
C GLY A 213 -0.97 -16.68 36.45
N THR A 214 -0.56 -17.61 37.33
CA THR A 214 -0.39 -17.32 38.77
C THR A 214 0.92 -17.83 39.38
N ALA A 215 1.51 -18.90 38.84
CA ALA A 215 2.75 -19.45 39.39
C ALA A 215 3.59 -20.29 38.41
N THR A 216 3.06 -20.62 37.22
CA THR A 216 3.72 -21.59 36.34
C THR A 216 3.77 -21.10 34.89
N ASP A 217 4.97 -21.20 34.31
CA ASP A 217 5.24 -21.12 32.88
C ASP A 217 4.62 -22.27 32.10
N HIS A 218 4.54 -22.11 30.78
CA HIS A 218 4.21 -23.18 29.85
C HIS A 218 5.31 -24.24 29.87
N THR A 219 4.92 -25.52 29.77
CA THR A 219 5.88 -26.61 29.64
C THR A 219 5.53 -27.56 28.50
N ILE A 220 6.56 -28.00 27.81
CA ILE A 220 6.48 -29.03 26.78
C ILE A 220 7.50 -30.09 27.14
N SER A 221 7.05 -31.34 27.25
CA SER A 221 7.94 -32.44 27.62
C SER A 221 7.78 -33.66 26.73
N PHE A 222 8.89 -34.37 26.54
CA PHE A 222 8.95 -35.64 25.83
C PHE A 222 9.63 -36.67 26.73
N THR A 223 8.96 -37.80 26.95
CA THR A 223 9.58 -38.91 27.68
C THR A 223 10.35 -39.79 26.69
N ARG A 224 11.59 -40.12 27.01
CA ARG A 224 12.43 -41.00 26.20
C ARG A 224 11.95 -42.45 26.33
N ALA A 225 11.73 -43.10 25.20
CA ALA A 225 11.29 -44.48 25.08
C ALA A 225 12.18 -45.27 24.10
N GLY A 226 12.13 -46.61 24.17
CA GLY A 226 12.72 -47.51 23.15
C GLY A 226 14.25 -47.63 23.08
N ALA A 227 15.00 -46.54 23.27
CA ALA A 227 16.47 -46.50 23.26
C ALA A 227 17.00 -45.26 23.99
N THR A 228 18.28 -45.27 24.39
CA THR A 228 18.95 -44.05 24.89
C THR A 228 19.13 -43.03 23.77
N CYS A 229 19.39 -41.78 24.11
CA CYS A 229 19.83 -40.73 23.19
C CYS A 229 21.28 -40.39 23.50
N ALA A 230 22.20 -40.85 22.64
CA ALA A 230 23.64 -40.65 22.85
C ALA A 230 24.02 -39.16 22.97
N PRO A 231 25.17 -38.83 23.59
CA PRO A 231 25.69 -37.46 23.57
C PRO A 231 26.07 -37.03 22.14
N ASN A 232 26.22 -35.72 21.95
CA ASN A 232 26.55 -35.05 20.68
C ASN A 232 25.50 -35.28 19.57
N LYS A 233 24.22 -35.24 19.94
CA LYS A 233 23.12 -35.40 18.99
C LYS A 233 22.34 -34.10 18.88
N ALA A 234 22.27 -33.56 17.67
CA ALA A 234 21.54 -32.34 17.35
C ALA A 234 20.04 -32.64 17.34
N ILE A 235 19.28 -31.99 18.21
CA ILE A 235 17.83 -32.09 18.37
C ILE A 235 17.20 -30.77 17.97
N THR A 236 16.11 -30.86 17.21
CA THR A 236 15.22 -29.74 16.93
C THR A 236 13.82 -30.07 17.41
N VAL A 237 13.23 -29.16 18.20
CA VAL A 237 11.83 -29.19 18.58
C VAL A 237 11.13 -28.04 17.88
N THR A 238 10.02 -28.33 17.22
CA THR A 238 9.20 -27.33 16.53
C THR A 238 7.82 -27.34 17.16
N ILE A 239 7.37 -26.15 17.56
CA ILE A 239 6.03 -25.87 18.07
C ILE A 239 5.33 -25.06 16.99
N ASP A 240 4.31 -25.65 16.37
CA ASP A 240 3.65 -25.07 15.20
C ASP A 240 2.18 -25.55 15.10
N SER A 241 1.24 -24.66 15.42
CA SER A 241 -0.16 -24.83 15.05
C SER A 241 -0.63 -23.57 14.34
N ALA A 242 -0.63 -23.52 13.00
CA ALA A 242 -1.03 -22.33 12.24
C ALA A 242 -2.23 -21.61 12.90
N PRO A 243 -2.02 -20.44 13.57
CA PRO A 243 -0.95 -19.46 13.33
C PRO A 243 0.33 -19.54 14.20
N GLY A 244 0.40 -20.37 15.24
CA GLY A 244 1.58 -20.66 16.05
C GLY A 244 1.38 -20.32 17.53
N ILE A 245 2.48 -20.23 18.28
CA ILE A 245 2.46 -19.62 19.62
C ILE A 245 2.20 -18.12 19.48
N ILE A 246 1.39 -17.53 20.36
CA ILE A 246 1.12 -16.09 20.36
C ILE A 246 2.27 -15.38 21.07
N ASN A 247 2.86 -14.39 20.42
CA ASN A 247 3.87 -13.55 21.00
C ASN A 247 3.26 -12.63 22.07
N PRO A 248 3.99 -12.30 23.14
CA PRO A 248 3.57 -11.29 24.12
C PRO A 248 3.17 -9.97 23.46
N ALA A 249 2.34 -9.20 24.13
CA ALA A 249 2.35 -7.75 23.96
C ALA A 249 3.53 -7.15 24.76
N PRO A 250 4.02 -5.96 24.39
CA PRO A 250 5.16 -5.35 25.07
C PRO A 250 4.95 -5.22 26.57
N ILE A 251 6.04 -5.22 27.34
CA ILE A 251 5.94 -4.88 28.78
C ILE A 251 5.46 -3.43 28.96
N THR A 252 4.79 -3.12 30.06
CA THR A 252 4.22 -1.75 30.24
C THR A 252 5.28 -0.63 30.38
N SER A 253 6.55 -0.97 30.59
CA SER A 253 7.68 -0.04 30.58
C SER A 253 8.52 -0.10 29.29
N HIS A 254 7.95 -0.65 28.22
CA HIS A 254 8.64 -0.88 26.96
C HIS A 254 9.09 0.43 26.31
N THR A 255 10.17 0.38 25.54
CA THR A 255 10.61 1.48 24.67
C THR A 255 10.58 0.99 23.23
N GLN A 256 9.63 1.48 22.45
CA GLN A 256 9.42 1.06 21.06
C GLN A 256 10.71 1.07 20.23
N GLY A 257 10.87 0.06 19.40
CA GLY A 257 12.07 -0.18 18.59
C GLY A 257 13.20 -0.87 19.36
N GLN A 258 13.00 -1.20 20.64
CA GLN A 258 13.86 -2.12 21.38
C GLN A 258 13.16 -3.47 21.50
N ALA A 259 13.90 -4.57 21.63
CA ALA A 259 13.29 -5.88 21.80
C ALA A 259 13.16 -6.24 23.29
N ASP A 260 12.10 -6.93 23.68
CA ASP A 260 12.00 -7.53 25.02
C ASP A 260 12.53 -8.96 24.97
N ALA A 261 13.52 -9.28 25.79
CA ALA A 261 14.18 -10.58 25.77
C ALA A 261 13.53 -11.58 26.75
N TYR A 262 13.00 -12.68 26.22
CA TYR A 262 12.38 -13.77 26.97
C TYR A 262 13.28 -15.01 26.95
N GLN A 263 13.51 -15.60 28.13
CA GLN A 263 14.34 -16.80 28.27
C GLN A 263 13.50 -18.06 28.25
N ILE A 264 13.78 -18.94 27.29
CA ILE A 264 13.22 -20.28 27.22
C ILE A 264 14.24 -21.24 27.82
N ASN A 265 13.84 -21.97 28.86
CA ASN A 265 14.71 -22.95 29.49
C ASN A 265 14.52 -24.33 28.85
N ILE A 266 15.63 -24.97 28.49
CA ILE A 266 15.68 -26.32 27.96
C ILE A 266 16.42 -27.19 28.96
N LYS A 267 15.90 -28.38 29.25
CA LYS A 267 16.51 -29.38 30.13
C LYS A 267 16.35 -30.79 29.58
N THR A 268 17.39 -31.62 29.71
CA THR A 268 17.23 -33.09 29.71
C THR A 268 17.37 -33.60 31.14
N ARG A 269 16.62 -34.66 31.47
CA ARG A 269 16.66 -35.31 32.78
C ARG A 269 16.75 -36.82 32.64
N ASP A 270 17.24 -37.48 33.67
CA ASP A 270 17.11 -38.94 33.79
C ASP A 270 15.69 -39.36 34.25
N GLY A 271 15.44 -40.67 34.34
CA GLY A 271 14.16 -41.20 34.80
C GLY A 271 13.85 -40.93 36.29
N GLY A 272 14.83 -40.44 37.05
CA GLY A 272 14.67 -39.95 38.42
C GLY A 272 14.51 -38.43 38.52
N THR A 273 14.34 -37.74 37.39
CA THR A 273 14.22 -36.27 37.25
C THR A 273 15.48 -35.46 37.55
N ASN A 274 16.65 -36.10 37.70
CA ASN A 274 17.91 -35.37 37.84
C ASN A 274 18.25 -34.68 36.52
N VAL A 275 18.64 -33.41 36.57
CA VAL A 275 19.04 -32.65 35.38
C VAL A 275 20.36 -33.20 34.84
N LEU A 276 20.37 -33.56 33.57
CA LEU A 276 21.55 -34.02 32.84
C LEU A 276 22.17 -32.82 32.13
N ASP A 277 21.41 -32.25 31.17
CA ASP A 277 21.78 -31.04 30.47
C ASP A 277 20.78 -29.91 30.69
N GLN A 278 21.26 -28.65 30.68
CA GLN A 278 20.42 -27.45 30.77
C GLN A 278 21.01 -26.29 29.96
N SER A 279 20.17 -25.48 29.33
CA SER A 279 20.54 -24.16 28.80
C SER A 279 19.33 -23.24 28.75
N ASP A 280 19.59 -21.93 28.84
CA ASP A 280 18.60 -20.89 28.58
C ASP A 280 18.90 -20.32 27.19
N VAL A 281 17.89 -20.29 26.33
CA VAL A 281 17.94 -19.66 25.01
C VAL A 281 17.01 -18.46 25.00
N THR A 282 17.30 -17.47 24.16
CA THR A 282 16.55 -16.20 24.17
C THR A 282 15.82 -16.00 22.87
N VAL A 283 14.56 -15.61 22.97
CA VAL A 283 13.77 -15.02 21.88
C VAL A 283 13.45 -13.58 22.27
N ALA A 284 13.52 -12.67 21.31
CA ALA A 284 13.34 -11.25 21.58
C ALA A 284 12.41 -10.62 20.53
N PRO A 285 11.08 -10.62 20.77
CA PRO A 285 10.15 -9.93 19.91
C PRO A 285 10.39 -8.41 19.93
N VAL A 286 10.06 -7.74 18.83
CA VAL A 286 10.17 -6.29 18.60
C VAL A 286 9.03 -5.82 17.70
N GLU A 287 8.69 -4.54 17.71
CA GLU A 287 7.68 -3.98 16.80
C GLU A 287 8.03 -4.26 15.33
N GLY A 288 6.99 -4.35 14.50
CA GLY A 288 7.16 -4.36 13.06
C GLY A 288 7.53 -2.98 12.52
N VAL A 289 7.89 -2.91 11.24
CA VAL A 289 8.10 -1.63 10.54
C VAL A 289 7.13 -1.54 9.37
N LEU A 290 6.25 -0.53 9.38
CA LEU A 290 5.40 -0.22 8.23
C LEU A 290 6.16 0.60 7.21
N ILE A 291 6.31 0.07 5.99
CA ILE A 291 6.83 0.80 4.84
C ILE A 291 5.66 1.07 3.91
N SER A 292 5.33 2.34 3.69
CA SER A 292 4.18 2.75 2.87
C SER A 292 4.50 3.97 1.99
N ALA A 293 3.70 4.15 0.95
CA ALA A 293 3.73 5.30 0.06
C ALA A 293 2.32 5.57 -0.49
N THR A 294 2.03 6.83 -0.78
CA THR A 294 0.80 7.27 -1.45
C THR A 294 1.14 7.76 -2.86
N VAL A 295 0.32 7.40 -3.83
CA VAL A 295 0.41 7.89 -5.21
C VAL A 295 -0.79 8.79 -5.47
N ASP A 296 -0.53 10.04 -5.85
CA ASP A 296 -1.58 11.03 -6.13
C ASP A 296 -2.26 10.77 -7.48
N GLU A 297 -3.52 11.20 -7.58
CA GLU A 297 -4.27 11.29 -8.83
C GLU A 297 -3.70 12.41 -9.72
N THR A 298 -3.43 12.14 -10.99
CA THR A 298 -2.72 13.08 -11.90
C THR A 298 -3.38 13.19 -13.27
N LEU A 299 -3.39 14.40 -13.82
CA LEU A 299 -3.69 14.70 -15.22
C LEU A 299 -2.73 15.80 -15.70
N SER A 300 -2.10 15.59 -16.85
CA SER A 300 -1.36 16.60 -17.60
C SER A 300 -1.92 16.67 -19.02
N PHE A 301 -2.15 17.90 -19.50
CA PHE A 301 -2.63 18.15 -20.84
C PHE A 301 -1.87 19.34 -21.45
N THR A 302 -1.33 19.17 -22.65
CA THR A 302 -0.61 20.23 -23.35
C THR A 302 -1.14 20.44 -24.76
N VAL A 303 -1.19 21.70 -25.18
CA VAL A 303 -1.43 22.13 -26.55
C VAL A 303 -0.12 22.74 -27.06
N ALA A 304 0.40 22.23 -28.18
CA ALA A 304 1.60 22.73 -28.81
C ALA A 304 1.31 23.24 -30.23
N GLY A 305 1.93 24.38 -30.57
CA GLY A 305 1.93 24.89 -31.93
C GLY A 305 2.97 24.17 -32.80
N ILE A 306 2.77 24.21 -34.10
CA ILE A 306 3.60 23.55 -35.11
C ILE A 306 4.05 24.61 -36.13
N THR A 307 5.37 24.66 -36.34
CA THR A 307 6.04 25.63 -37.23
C THR A 307 7.00 24.97 -38.23
N THR A 308 7.15 23.64 -38.19
CA THR A 308 8.11 22.93 -39.04
C THR A 308 7.52 22.68 -40.45
N ASP A 309 8.18 23.19 -41.48
CA ASP A 309 7.72 23.14 -42.89
C ASP A 309 8.07 21.84 -43.65
N SER A 310 8.13 20.72 -42.94
CA SER A 310 8.45 19.42 -43.52
C SER A 310 7.60 18.26 -43.00
N GLY A 311 6.71 18.51 -42.04
CA GLY A 311 5.77 17.50 -41.55
C GLY A 311 4.52 17.41 -42.43
N SER A 312 3.97 16.22 -42.53
CA SER A 312 2.61 15.98 -43.05
C SER A 312 1.69 15.79 -41.86
N TYR A 313 0.59 16.54 -41.83
CA TYR A 313 -0.39 16.51 -40.75
C TYR A 313 -1.79 16.44 -41.37
N CYS A 314 -2.57 15.43 -40.99
CA CYS A 314 -3.86 15.09 -41.57
C CYS A 314 -3.82 15.05 -43.11
N GLY A 315 -2.79 14.40 -43.66
CA GLY A 315 -2.57 14.28 -45.10
C GLY A 315 -2.11 15.57 -45.81
N VAL A 316 -1.89 16.67 -45.08
CA VAL A 316 -1.41 17.94 -45.65
C VAL A 316 0.03 18.19 -45.26
N THR A 317 0.91 18.26 -46.26
CA THR A 317 2.31 18.64 -46.08
C THR A 317 2.41 20.15 -45.81
N ARG A 318 2.97 20.52 -44.65
CA ARG A 318 3.32 21.91 -44.35
C ARG A 318 4.43 22.39 -45.28
N THR A 319 4.37 23.68 -45.63
CA THR A 319 5.38 24.37 -46.43
C THR A 319 5.65 25.73 -45.80
N ALA A 320 6.65 26.47 -46.31
CA ALA A 320 6.92 27.85 -45.86
C ALA A 320 5.75 28.85 -46.07
N SER A 321 4.69 28.45 -46.77
CA SER A 321 3.44 29.24 -46.89
C SER A 321 2.36 28.82 -45.89
N SER A 322 2.62 27.80 -45.07
CA SER A 322 1.69 27.33 -44.05
C SER A 322 1.70 28.22 -42.82
N PRO A 323 0.51 28.58 -42.28
CA PRO A 323 0.45 29.37 -41.05
C PRO A 323 1.12 28.65 -39.88
N ASP A 324 2.03 29.33 -39.19
CA ASP A 324 2.63 28.86 -37.94
C ASP A 324 1.63 29.00 -36.79
N THR A 325 1.46 27.95 -35.99
CA THR A 325 0.63 28.01 -34.79
C THR A 325 1.49 28.16 -33.53
N THR A 326 0.88 28.67 -32.47
CA THR A 326 1.42 28.62 -31.11
C THR A 326 0.46 27.84 -30.23
N ALA A 327 0.84 27.56 -28.98
CA ALA A 327 -0.08 26.95 -28.01
C ALA A 327 -1.38 27.74 -27.79
N MET A 328 -1.44 29.01 -28.21
CA MET A 328 -2.55 29.93 -27.93
C MET A 328 -3.18 30.55 -29.19
N SER A 329 -2.71 30.25 -30.39
CA SER A 329 -3.18 30.96 -31.58
C SER A 329 -3.00 30.19 -32.89
N VAL A 330 -3.99 30.33 -33.77
CA VAL A 330 -3.96 29.94 -35.18
C VAL A 330 -4.05 31.20 -36.07
N PRO A 331 -2.91 31.84 -36.40
CA PRO A 331 -2.90 33.09 -37.16
C PRO A 331 -2.93 32.83 -38.68
N TRP A 332 -4.13 32.79 -39.26
CA TRP A 332 -4.31 32.56 -40.71
C TRP A 332 -3.67 33.62 -41.61
N GLY A 333 -3.42 34.83 -41.09
CA GLY A 333 -2.93 35.95 -41.90
C GLY A 333 -3.98 36.41 -42.93
N SER A 334 -3.54 36.74 -44.14
CA SER A 334 -4.44 37.11 -45.24
C SER A 334 -4.92 35.87 -45.98
N LEU A 335 -6.21 35.56 -45.86
CA LEU A 335 -6.84 34.46 -46.59
C LEU A 335 -7.20 34.87 -48.02
N SER A 336 -7.02 33.94 -48.96
CA SER A 336 -7.36 34.09 -50.37
C SER A 336 -8.65 33.35 -50.65
N PRO A 337 -9.59 33.88 -51.46
CA PRO A 337 -10.77 33.13 -51.88
C PRO A 337 -10.46 32.01 -52.89
N THR A 338 -9.22 31.91 -53.35
CA THR A 338 -8.74 30.73 -54.07
C THR A 338 -8.04 29.82 -53.08
N TYR A 339 -8.63 28.65 -52.84
CA TYR A 339 -8.11 27.65 -51.94
C TYR A 339 -6.70 27.19 -52.35
N SER A 340 -5.86 26.99 -51.34
CA SER A 340 -4.56 26.36 -51.47
C SER A 340 -4.26 25.61 -50.17
N ALA A 341 -3.93 24.33 -50.29
CA ALA A 341 -3.66 23.49 -49.12
C ALA A 341 -2.61 24.10 -48.18
N ALA A 342 -1.59 24.75 -48.73
CA ALA A 342 -0.54 25.37 -47.95
C ALA A 342 -1.06 26.50 -47.03
N THR A 343 -1.90 27.41 -47.54
CA THR A 343 -2.32 28.61 -46.79
C THR A 343 -3.63 28.44 -46.02
N HIS A 344 -4.37 27.36 -46.27
CA HIS A 344 -5.71 27.11 -45.73
C HIS A 344 -5.77 25.95 -44.75
N ASN A 345 -4.62 25.34 -44.42
CA ASN A 345 -4.53 24.28 -43.41
C ASN A 345 -3.40 24.57 -42.43
N THR A 346 -3.61 24.20 -41.17
CA THR A 346 -2.59 24.25 -40.12
C THR A 346 -3.00 23.37 -38.94
N ASN A 347 -2.21 23.26 -37.87
CA ASN A 347 -2.44 22.25 -36.84
C ASN A 347 -1.89 22.63 -35.46
N HIS A 348 -2.47 22.01 -34.43
CA HIS A 348 -1.91 21.89 -33.08
C HIS A 348 -1.61 20.42 -32.78
N GLN A 349 -0.69 20.17 -31.85
CA GLN A 349 -0.54 18.86 -31.21
C GLN A 349 -1.14 18.91 -29.80
N LEU A 350 -1.99 17.94 -29.50
CA LEU A 350 -2.51 17.68 -28.17
C LEU A 350 -1.72 16.53 -27.54
N THR A 351 -1.45 16.61 -26.24
CA THR A 351 -0.79 15.50 -25.51
C THR A 351 -1.37 15.36 -24.12
N VAL A 352 -1.70 14.13 -23.73
CA VAL A 352 -2.29 13.78 -22.43
C VAL A 352 -1.46 12.72 -21.71
N SER A 353 -1.28 12.92 -20.39
CA SER A 353 -0.78 11.91 -19.45
C SER A 353 -1.69 11.87 -18.22
N THR A 354 -2.06 10.67 -17.78
CA THR A 354 -2.89 10.46 -16.59
C THR A 354 -2.66 9.08 -15.98
N ASN A 355 -2.76 8.95 -14.66
CA ASN A 355 -2.80 7.67 -13.97
C ASN A 355 -4.22 7.21 -13.62
N ALA A 356 -5.25 7.89 -14.13
CA ALA A 356 -6.65 7.57 -13.91
C ALA A 356 -7.02 6.21 -14.51
N THR A 357 -7.67 5.34 -13.72
CA THR A 357 -7.90 3.95 -14.13
C THR A 357 -8.93 3.81 -15.25
N GLY A 358 -9.88 4.74 -15.34
CA GLY A 358 -10.82 4.90 -16.46
C GLY A 358 -10.31 5.81 -17.58
N GLY A 359 -9.04 6.24 -17.54
CA GLY A 359 -8.40 7.04 -18.57
C GLY A 359 -8.90 8.49 -18.65
N TYR A 360 -9.16 8.99 -19.86
CA TYR A 360 -9.50 10.40 -20.08
C TYR A 360 -10.35 10.64 -21.34
N LYS A 361 -10.92 11.84 -21.42
CA LYS A 361 -11.50 12.42 -22.64
C LYS A 361 -11.01 13.85 -22.84
N VAL A 362 -10.75 14.23 -24.09
CA VAL A 362 -10.48 15.61 -24.50
C VAL A 362 -11.61 16.10 -25.40
N TYR A 363 -12.09 17.30 -25.12
CA TYR A 363 -13.13 18.00 -25.85
C TYR A 363 -12.62 19.33 -26.38
N ALA A 364 -13.26 19.85 -27.43
CA ALA A 364 -13.11 21.23 -27.87
C ALA A 364 -14.46 21.87 -28.18
N GLU A 365 -14.52 23.19 -28.01
CA GLU A 365 -15.65 24.02 -28.41
C GLU A 365 -15.15 25.39 -28.83
N GLU A 366 -15.87 26.01 -29.74
CA GLU A 366 -15.68 27.41 -30.10
C GLU A 366 -16.69 28.30 -29.37
N ASN A 367 -16.34 29.57 -29.18
CA ASN A 367 -17.26 30.50 -28.53
C ASN A 367 -18.37 31.00 -29.45
N ASP A 368 -18.12 30.99 -30.77
CA ASP A 368 -18.96 31.50 -31.85
C ASP A 368 -18.25 31.18 -33.19
N GLN A 369 -18.92 31.32 -34.34
CA GLN A 369 -18.23 31.36 -35.64
C GLN A 369 -17.26 32.56 -35.70
N MET A 370 -16.35 32.57 -36.68
CA MET A 370 -15.39 33.68 -36.78
C MET A 370 -16.10 34.95 -37.26
N GLY A 371 -16.32 35.90 -36.35
CA GLY A 371 -16.98 37.17 -36.62
C GLY A 371 -16.02 38.27 -37.04
N LYS A 372 -16.40 39.06 -38.07
CA LYS A 372 -15.63 40.22 -38.51
C LYS A 372 -15.60 41.29 -37.42
N ASP A 373 -14.41 41.73 -37.05
CA ASP A 373 -14.16 42.71 -36.00
C ASP A 373 -14.87 42.37 -34.67
N GLY A 374 -15.19 41.07 -34.45
CA GLY A 374 -15.90 40.57 -33.28
C GLY A 374 -17.43 40.69 -33.30
N VAL A 375 -18.04 40.83 -34.48
CA VAL A 375 -19.49 40.69 -34.65
C VAL A 375 -19.93 39.31 -34.15
N ALA A 376 -21.05 39.25 -33.43
CA ALA A 376 -21.64 37.98 -32.99
C ALA A 376 -22.34 37.26 -34.15
N CYS A 377 -22.05 35.98 -34.31
CA CYS A 377 -22.57 35.14 -35.38
C CYS A 377 -23.78 34.34 -34.87
N THR A 378 -24.91 35.01 -34.67
CA THR A 378 -26.08 34.38 -34.04
C THR A 378 -26.61 33.16 -34.82
N GLY A 379 -26.53 31.99 -34.17
CA GLY A 379 -26.99 30.68 -34.64
C GLY A 379 -26.00 29.95 -35.57
N ALA A 380 -26.04 28.62 -35.50
CA ALA A 380 -25.15 27.67 -36.22
C ALA A 380 -25.11 27.76 -37.77
N ALA A 381 -25.86 28.68 -38.38
CA ALA A 381 -25.84 28.92 -39.82
C ALA A 381 -25.42 30.36 -40.17
N ALA A 382 -24.91 31.12 -39.18
CA ALA A 382 -24.37 32.44 -39.41
C ALA A 382 -23.14 32.35 -40.31
N GLY A 383 -23.07 33.28 -41.27
CA GLY A 383 -22.04 33.26 -42.30
C GLY A 383 -21.91 34.62 -42.96
N GLU A 384 -21.51 34.62 -44.22
CA GLU A 384 -21.09 35.84 -44.93
C GLU A 384 -22.12 36.98 -44.88
N SER A 385 -23.43 36.66 -44.97
CA SER A 385 -24.52 37.65 -44.97
C SER A 385 -24.63 38.49 -43.70
N VAL A 386 -23.98 38.07 -42.62
CA VAL A 386 -23.95 38.74 -41.31
C VAL A 386 -22.51 39.02 -40.86
N ASP A 387 -21.57 39.18 -41.81
CA ASP A 387 -20.16 39.48 -41.54
C ASP A 387 -19.44 38.38 -40.72
N CYS A 388 -19.77 37.11 -40.97
CA CYS A 388 -19.11 35.95 -40.35
C CYS A 388 -18.43 35.06 -41.40
N ILE A 389 -17.39 34.33 -41.00
CA ILE A 389 -16.95 33.11 -41.69
C ILE A 389 -17.65 31.96 -40.98
N GLN A 390 -18.54 31.28 -41.69
CA GLN A 390 -19.35 30.18 -41.18
C GLN A 390 -18.51 28.94 -40.80
N ASP A 391 -19.12 28.02 -40.07
CA ASP A 391 -18.59 26.67 -39.93
C ASP A 391 -18.78 25.87 -41.22
N THR A 392 -17.89 24.92 -41.47
CA THR A 392 -18.00 24.10 -42.67
C THR A 392 -19.17 23.13 -42.58
N ALA A 393 -19.92 23.02 -43.67
CA ALA A 393 -20.86 21.92 -43.86
C ALA A 393 -20.17 20.63 -44.34
N CYS A 394 -18.88 20.67 -44.69
CA CYS A 394 -18.10 19.60 -45.33
C CYS A 394 -18.61 19.11 -46.71
N GLY A 395 -19.92 19.10 -46.96
CA GLY A 395 -20.54 18.57 -48.16
C GLY A 395 -22.04 18.86 -48.24
N ALA A 396 -22.68 18.33 -49.29
CA ALA A 396 -24.13 18.48 -49.51
C ALA A 396 -24.96 17.89 -48.36
N THR A 397 -24.42 16.85 -47.72
CA THR A 397 -24.90 16.36 -46.42
C THR A 397 -23.99 16.97 -45.36
N PRO A 398 -24.50 17.87 -44.50
CA PRO A 398 -23.68 18.58 -43.54
C PRO A 398 -22.94 17.62 -42.57
N CYS A 399 -21.68 17.93 -42.28
CA CYS A 399 -21.06 17.54 -41.01
C CYS A 399 -21.63 18.40 -39.88
N THR A 400 -21.39 17.96 -38.63
CA THR A 400 -21.77 18.68 -37.40
C THR A 400 -20.68 18.50 -36.36
N HIS A 401 -20.84 19.08 -35.18
CA HIS A 401 -19.92 18.89 -34.04
C HIS A 401 -19.79 17.43 -33.59
N VAL A 402 -20.77 16.58 -33.88
CA VAL A 402 -20.76 15.14 -33.54
C VAL A 402 -20.57 14.22 -34.75
N THR A 403 -20.80 14.70 -35.98
CA THR A 403 -20.79 13.87 -37.18
C THR A 403 -19.76 14.36 -38.19
N ALA A 404 -18.75 13.54 -38.46
CA ALA A 404 -17.73 13.84 -39.47
C ALA A 404 -18.19 13.50 -40.90
N ARG A 405 -17.63 14.21 -41.88
CA ARG A 405 -17.81 13.99 -43.33
C ARG A 405 -16.52 14.32 -44.08
N ASP A 406 -16.32 13.68 -45.23
CA ASP A 406 -15.23 14.08 -46.14
C ASP A 406 -15.51 15.48 -46.68
N TRP A 407 -14.58 16.39 -46.45
CA TRP A 407 -14.60 17.76 -46.97
C TRP A 407 -13.81 17.90 -48.28
N GLY A 408 -13.41 16.76 -48.87
CA GLY A 408 -12.72 16.71 -50.14
C GLY A 408 -11.34 17.36 -50.11
N ALA A 409 -10.69 17.36 -51.27
CA ALA A 409 -9.38 17.99 -51.44
C ALA A 409 -9.49 19.52 -51.62
N ASP A 410 -10.65 19.99 -52.10
CA ASP A 410 -10.97 21.40 -52.34
C ASP A 410 -12.30 21.73 -51.64
N PRO A 411 -12.28 22.54 -50.58
CA PRO A 411 -13.46 22.89 -49.78
C PRO A 411 -14.34 23.99 -50.40
N SER A 412 -13.99 24.56 -51.56
CA SER A 412 -14.61 25.77 -52.12
C SER A 412 -16.12 25.72 -52.37
N SER A 413 -16.70 24.53 -52.47
CA SER A 413 -18.16 24.36 -52.57
C SER A 413 -18.89 24.46 -51.22
N TYR A 414 -18.16 24.30 -50.11
CA TYR A 414 -18.64 24.34 -48.74
C TYR A 414 -17.61 25.08 -47.86
N PRO A 415 -17.38 26.39 -48.09
CA PRO A 415 -16.38 27.16 -47.37
C PRO A 415 -16.78 27.33 -45.89
N GLY A 416 -15.81 27.57 -45.04
CA GLY A 416 -15.99 27.75 -43.60
C GLY A 416 -14.76 27.32 -42.82
N LEU A 417 -14.88 27.23 -41.49
CA LEU A 417 -13.88 26.66 -40.60
C LEU A 417 -14.27 25.23 -40.18
N GLY A 418 -13.30 24.33 -40.10
CA GLY A 418 -13.48 22.99 -39.55
C GLY A 418 -12.16 22.36 -39.13
N TYR A 419 -12.24 21.15 -38.56
CA TYR A 419 -11.06 20.41 -38.13
C TYR A 419 -11.15 18.92 -38.46
N SER A 420 -9.96 18.33 -38.56
CA SER A 420 -9.72 16.89 -38.59
C SER A 420 -8.73 16.50 -37.51
N LEU A 421 -8.55 15.20 -37.29
CA LEU A 421 -7.56 14.66 -36.37
C LEU A 421 -6.64 13.65 -37.07
N GLU A 422 -5.49 13.40 -36.45
CA GLU A 422 -4.53 12.35 -36.82
C GLU A 422 -3.80 11.93 -35.56
N ASP A 423 -3.76 10.63 -35.28
CA ASP A 423 -2.99 10.13 -34.13
C ASP A 423 -1.49 10.30 -34.37
N THR A 424 -0.79 10.90 -33.39
CA THR A 424 0.67 10.95 -33.38
C THR A 424 1.26 9.73 -32.66
N SER A 425 0.55 9.25 -31.66
CA SER A 425 0.87 8.06 -30.89
C SER A 425 -0.40 7.48 -30.28
N GLY A 426 -0.51 6.16 -30.25
CA GLY A 426 -1.74 5.51 -29.80
C GLY A 426 -2.78 5.46 -30.90
N THR A 427 -4.04 5.36 -30.50
CA THR A 427 -5.23 5.35 -31.38
C THR A 427 -6.36 6.09 -30.66
N ASP A 428 -6.02 7.22 -30.03
CA ASP A 428 -6.89 7.89 -29.07
C ASP A 428 -7.75 8.95 -29.76
N ALA A 429 -7.40 9.40 -30.97
CA ALA A 429 -8.22 10.30 -31.77
C ALA A 429 -9.60 9.67 -32.04
N TYR A 430 -10.67 10.47 -31.90
CA TYR A 430 -12.03 9.95 -32.02
C TYR A 430 -12.42 9.56 -33.45
N PHE A 431 -11.82 10.23 -34.43
CA PHE A 431 -11.90 9.97 -35.86
C PHE A 431 -10.59 10.41 -36.48
N GLU A 432 -10.24 9.93 -37.67
CA GLU A 432 -9.03 10.35 -38.38
C GLU A 432 -9.35 10.98 -39.73
N PHE A 433 -8.44 11.80 -40.24
CA PHE A 433 -8.59 12.53 -41.50
C PHE A 433 -8.82 11.62 -42.71
N ASP A 434 -8.39 10.36 -42.62
CA ASP A 434 -8.46 9.35 -43.66
C ASP A 434 -9.48 8.23 -43.37
N ASP A 435 -10.30 8.35 -42.33
CA ASP A 435 -11.45 7.47 -42.08
C ASP A 435 -12.39 7.42 -43.30
N SER A 436 -12.50 8.56 -44.01
CA SER A 436 -13.21 8.64 -45.27
C SER A 436 -12.68 9.76 -46.17
N GLY A 437 -12.43 9.43 -47.43
CA GLY A 437 -12.09 10.41 -48.45
C GLY A 437 -10.70 11.01 -48.29
N THR A 438 -10.58 12.32 -48.35
CA THR A 438 -9.28 13.03 -48.37
C THR A 438 -9.07 13.98 -47.19
N PHE A 439 -10.15 14.42 -46.54
CA PHE A 439 -10.09 15.16 -45.30
C PHE A 439 -11.42 15.03 -44.57
N TYR A 440 -11.52 13.97 -43.77
CA TYR A 440 -12.69 13.69 -42.94
C TYR A 440 -12.72 14.68 -41.77
N ALA A 441 -13.76 15.50 -41.67
CA ALA A 441 -13.76 16.67 -40.79
C ALA A 441 -15.10 16.91 -40.07
N LYS A 442 -15.03 17.70 -39.01
CA LYS A 442 -16.16 18.25 -38.23
C LYS A 442 -16.00 19.76 -38.06
N GLN A 443 -17.10 20.42 -37.70
CA GLN A 443 -17.04 21.74 -37.05
C GLN A 443 -16.84 21.55 -35.53
N PHE A 444 -16.39 22.58 -34.82
CA PHE A 444 -16.38 22.52 -33.35
C PHE A 444 -17.80 22.68 -32.82
N ALA A 445 -18.04 22.29 -31.56
CA ALA A 445 -19.29 22.63 -30.91
C ALA A 445 -19.33 24.15 -30.67
N ASP A 446 -20.39 24.80 -31.15
CA ASP A 446 -20.59 26.24 -31.03
C ASP A 446 -21.38 26.60 -29.76
N GLN A 447 -20.78 27.43 -28.89
CA GLN A 447 -21.42 27.93 -27.67
C GLN A 447 -22.54 28.96 -27.89
N GLU A 448 -22.57 29.64 -29.03
CA GLU A 448 -23.70 30.51 -29.40
C GLU A 448 -24.92 29.63 -29.72
N ALA A 449 -24.69 28.56 -30.47
CA ALA A 449 -25.68 27.55 -30.78
C ALA A 449 -26.05 26.63 -29.60
N VAL A 450 -27.05 25.78 -29.80
CA VAL A 450 -27.47 24.74 -28.84
C VAL A 450 -26.64 23.47 -29.03
N GLU A 451 -25.32 23.61 -29.15
CA GLU A 451 -24.37 22.50 -29.30
C GLU A 451 -23.58 22.31 -28.01
N VAL A 452 -23.34 21.05 -27.60
CA VAL A 452 -22.66 20.75 -26.34
C VAL A 452 -21.38 19.98 -26.62
N ARG A 453 -20.23 20.50 -26.15
CA ARG A 453 -18.91 19.88 -26.35
C ARG A 453 -18.78 18.44 -25.88
N SER A 454 -19.65 18.02 -24.95
CA SER A 454 -19.65 16.68 -24.36
C SER A 454 -20.76 15.78 -24.91
N ASP A 455 -21.42 16.18 -25.99
CA ASP A 455 -22.32 15.29 -26.73
C ASP A 455 -21.55 14.06 -27.24
N ALA A 456 -22.23 12.92 -27.32
CA ALA A 456 -21.62 11.70 -27.81
C ALA A 456 -21.15 11.90 -29.25
N GLY A 457 -19.85 11.79 -29.48
CA GLY A 457 -19.23 12.02 -30.78
C GLY A 457 -18.55 13.37 -30.93
N ALA A 458 -18.58 14.25 -29.92
CA ALA A 458 -17.85 15.52 -29.93
C ALA A 458 -16.42 15.42 -29.34
N GLU A 459 -16.03 14.23 -28.84
CA GLU A 459 -14.67 13.99 -28.36
C GLU A 459 -13.61 14.25 -29.45
N LEU A 460 -12.46 14.79 -29.03
CA LEU A 460 -11.24 14.83 -29.84
C LEU A 460 -10.39 13.60 -29.58
N MET A 461 -10.14 13.31 -28.30
CA MET A 461 -9.31 12.18 -27.88
C MET A 461 -9.98 11.44 -26.73
N SER A 462 -9.80 10.12 -26.65
CA SER A 462 -10.22 9.34 -25.49
C SER A 462 -9.38 8.08 -25.28
N ASN A 463 -9.20 7.70 -24.02
CA ASN A 463 -8.61 6.42 -23.64
C ASN A 463 -9.34 5.87 -22.41
N ALA A 464 -9.45 4.54 -22.31
CA ALA A 464 -10.13 3.85 -21.21
C ALA A 464 -9.19 3.41 -20.07
N GLY A 465 -7.93 3.82 -20.10
CA GLY A 465 -6.95 3.53 -19.05
C GLY A 465 -5.85 4.57 -18.93
N PRO A 466 -4.87 4.35 -18.03
CA PRO A 466 -3.74 5.24 -17.84
C PRO A 466 -2.94 5.41 -19.12
N VAL A 467 -2.49 6.64 -19.38
CA VAL A 467 -1.64 6.96 -20.52
C VAL A 467 -0.47 7.84 -20.11
N SER A 468 0.63 7.73 -20.86
CA SER A 468 1.82 8.56 -20.68
C SER A 468 2.23 9.14 -22.02
N GLY A 469 1.77 10.36 -22.32
CA GLY A 469 2.11 11.08 -23.54
C GLY A 469 1.31 10.64 -24.77
N SER A 470 0.06 10.22 -24.59
CA SER A 470 -0.82 9.98 -25.75
C SER A 470 -1.08 11.29 -26.48
N ALA A 471 -1.04 11.28 -27.81
CA ALA A 471 -0.98 12.50 -28.59
C ALA A 471 -1.65 12.36 -29.96
N ALA A 472 -2.36 13.41 -30.35
CA ALA A 472 -2.99 13.56 -31.66
C ALA A 472 -2.83 14.99 -32.16
N TYR A 473 -2.83 15.17 -33.48
CA TYR A 473 -2.94 16.47 -34.10
C TYR A 473 -4.40 16.88 -34.22
N VAL A 474 -4.68 18.17 -34.00
CA VAL A 474 -5.91 18.82 -34.44
C VAL A 474 -5.54 19.66 -35.64
N CYS A 475 -6.01 19.26 -36.82
CA CYS A 475 -5.71 19.90 -38.08
C CYS A 475 -6.88 20.79 -38.49
N TYR A 476 -6.67 22.08 -38.47
CA TYR A 476 -7.64 23.08 -38.90
C TYR A 476 -7.60 23.23 -40.41
N ARG A 477 -8.78 23.43 -41.01
CA ARG A 477 -8.94 23.86 -42.38
C ARG A 477 -9.94 25.01 -42.44
N ILE A 478 -9.61 26.04 -43.21
CA ILE A 478 -10.49 27.19 -43.43
C ILE A 478 -10.61 27.48 -44.94
N ASP A 479 -11.76 27.97 -45.39
CA ASP A 479 -11.93 28.51 -46.73
C ASP A 479 -12.99 29.61 -46.76
N ILE A 480 -12.92 30.53 -47.72
CA ILE A 480 -13.84 31.68 -47.85
C ILE A 480 -14.32 31.85 -49.28
N THR A 481 -15.50 32.45 -49.45
CA THR A 481 -16.03 32.78 -50.79
C THR A 481 -15.31 33.99 -51.39
N GLY A 482 -15.45 34.16 -52.71
CA GLY A 482 -15.00 35.38 -53.40
C GLY A 482 -15.79 36.65 -53.05
N THR A 483 -16.92 36.52 -52.34
CA THR A 483 -17.75 37.65 -51.90
C THR A 483 -17.54 38.03 -50.44
N GLN A 484 -16.83 37.19 -49.66
CA GLN A 484 -16.55 37.41 -48.25
C GLN A 484 -16.03 38.84 -48.00
N PRO A 485 -16.72 39.64 -47.16
CA PRO A 485 -16.28 41.00 -46.87
C PRO A 485 -14.85 41.02 -46.32
N ALA A 486 -14.02 41.94 -46.82
CA ALA A 486 -12.69 42.14 -46.25
C ALA A 486 -12.81 42.61 -44.79
N GLY A 487 -11.98 42.06 -43.90
CA GLY A 487 -11.99 42.38 -42.47
C GLY A 487 -11.12 41.42 -41.66
N TYR A 488 -11.00 41.69 -40.36
CA TYR A 488 -10.33 40.81 -39.42
C TYR A 488 -11.36 39.90 -38.77
N TYR A 489 -11.25 38.59 -38.96
CA TYR A 489 -12.19 37.60 -38.42
C TYR A 489 -11.51 36.79 -37.32
N TYR A 490 -12.22 36.51 -36.23
CA TYR A 490 -11.69 35.70 -35.14
C TYR A 490 -12.78 35.02 -34.32
N ASN A 491 -12.42 33.89 -33.72
CA ASN A 491 -13.13 33.21 -32.65
C ASN A 491 -12.10 32.71 -31.60
N LYS A 492 -12.53 31.88 -30.66
CA LYS A 492 -11.73 31.26 -29.61
C LYS A 492 -12.11 29.79 -29.50
N ILE A 493 -11.14 28.90 -29.65
CA ILE A 493 -11.27 27.47 -29.35
C ILE A 493 -10.81 27.20 -27.92
N LYS A 494 -11.61 26.45 -27.16
CA LYS A 494 -11.27 26.00 -25.80
C LYS A 494 -11.20 24.48 -25.74
N TYR A 495 -10.05 23.97 -25.31
CA TYR A 495 -9.87 22.54 -25.02
C TYR A 495 -10.17 22.21 -23.56
N THR A 496 -10.78 21.06 -23.31
CA THR A 496 -11.04 20.55 -21.95
C THR A 496 -10.63 19.07 -21.86
N ALA A 497 -9.66 18.74 -21.01
CA ALA A 497 -9.28 17.36 -20.69
C ALA A 497 -9.91 16.93 -19.36
N VAL A 498 -10.52 15.75 -19.31
CA VAL A 498 -11.22 15.21 -18.13
C VAL A 498 -10.73 13.78 -17.86
N PRO A 499 -10.10 13.50 -16.70
CA PRO A 499 -9.70 12.16 -16.29
C PRO A 499 -10.88 11.42 -15.63
N THR A 500 -10.84 10.08 -15.62
CA THR A 500 -11.82 9.22 -14.92
C THR A 500 -11.09 8.27 -13.96
N PHE A 501 -11.11 8.55 -12.65
CA PHE A 501 -10.36 7.80 -11.62
C PHE A 501 -11.05 6.52 -11.16
#